data_AF-A0A661P1U2-F1
#
_entry.id   AF-A0A661P1U2-F1
#
_cell.length_a   1.000
_cell.length_b   1.000
_cell.length_c   1.000
_cell.angle_alpha   90.00
_cell.angle_beta   90.00
_cell.angle_gamma   90.00
#
_symmetry.space_group_name_H-M   'P 1'
#
loop_
_entity.id
_entity.type
_entity.pdbx_description
1 polymer ?
#
loop_
_entity_poly.entity_id
_entity_poly.type
_entity_poly.pdbx_seq_one_letter_code
_entity_poly.pdbx_strand_id
1 'polypeptide(L)'
;MRKLFSIMVAASLAMALALFLANCGGSDNGAQCSGPQDCPQGQYCDLTTKTCKTQCEPQCDGKCGGDDGCGGTCPNTCPAGQICNTTTNQCETCTPDCTGRECGPDPNCGEICGECDTGEQCVDGQCVTCQKDCTNRECGPDPVCGESCGTCPSGEHCEDGTCVAGASVPGDPCPGGDEDCPDEWPTCLSGSNFTYCSKVCNTDTDCGGDNCCLEISGGQKACFDPTQCPGTGTLGDPCPYGDVHADAVNCDENHQCLGLDPTDQNAQACSVDNDCTDIDPAYNPECVNGKCGGSFCALPCPGGQADQCPEGSQGAPIGSGECFCLPNPVAQDCTDPVNNVGCQQGERCVPVGGSALDCVPEGSAGPGETCDSNNPCQAGLLCAGGVSSYTCLKLCDTSKQNGGDEDCPTDYSCFGITGIERWGVCDYTPTCDITDSNACADTDGYACVPWQQDCSEYRCIFNSNAQAGDSCQYINSCAPGLICEGDQSSTCKEVCDPTNASCPGGTSCQAPAGLCDPVPTAWGVCK
;
A
#
# COMPACT_ATOMS: atom_id res chain seq x y z
N MET A 1 -65.23 39.08 49.02
CA MET A 1 -64.62 37.89 48.39
C MET A 1 -63.50 38.27 47.41
N ARG A 2 -62.49 39.03 47.87
CA ARG A 2 -61.33 39.45 47.06
C ARG A 2 -59.98 39.10 47.70
N LYS A 3 -60.00 38.33 48.80
CA LYS A 3 -58.80 37.82 49.51
C LYS A 3 -58.66 36.29 49.48
N LEU A 4 -59.53 35.59 48.74
CA LEU A 4 -59.53 34.12 48.63
C LEU A 4 -59.07 33.60 47.26
N PHE A 5 -58.78 34.49 46.29
CA PHE A 5 -58.30 34.10 44.95
C PHE A 5 -56.77 34.20 44.76
N SER A 6 -56.04 34.75 45.74
CA SER A 6 -54.57 34.85 45.67
C SER A 6 -53.81 33.66 46.28
N ILE A 7 -54.51 32.64 46.79
CA ILE A 7 -53.87 31.48 47.43
C ILE A 7 -53.89 30.22 46.54
N MET A 8 -54.73 30.16 45.49
CA MET A 8 -54.81 28.98 44.60
C MET A 8 -53.98 29.05 43.31
N VAL A 9 -53.27 30.16 43.03
CA VAL A 9 -52.37 30.24 41.86
C VAL A 9 -50.89 30.02 42.24
N ALA A 10 -50.57 30.01 43.53
CA ALA A 10 -49.20 29.78 44.02
C ALA A 10 -48.86 28.29 44.26
N ALA A 11 -49.82 27.38 44.14
CA ALA A 11 -49.63 25.96 44.48
C ALA A 11 -49.55 25.01 43.26
N SER A 12 -49.72 25.50 42.03
CA SER A 12 -49.69 24.70 40.80
C SER A 12 -48.55 25.06 39.84
N LEU A 13 -47.68 26.01 40.20
CA LEU A 13 -46.45 26.34 39.46
C LEU A 13 -45.17 25.85 40.16
N ALA A 14 -45.29 24.99 41.17
CA ALA A 14 -44.18 24.41 41.93
C ALA A 14 -44.02 22.89 41.74
N MET A 15 -44.78 22.29 40.81
CA MET A 15 -44.75 20.85 40.54
C MET A 15 -44.64 20.54 39.03
N ALA A 16 -43.90 21.38 38.30
CA ALA A 16 -43.49 21.14 36.91
C ALA A 16 -42.05 21.59 36.62
N LEU A 17 -41.25 21.82 37.67
CA LEU A 17 -39.87 22.30 37.56
C LEU A 17 -38.96 21.62 38.59
N ALA A 18 -39.05 20.29 38.70
CA ALA A 18 -38.24 19.51 39.65
C ALA A 18 -38.09 18.03 39.26
N LEU A 19 -37.79 17.73 37.98
CA LEU A 19 -37.19 16.47 37.53
C LEU A 19 -36.42 16.76 36.24
N PHE A 20 -35.15 16.35 36.19
CA PHE A 20 -34.16 16.51 35.11
C PHE A 20 -33.21 17.72 35.09
N LEU A 21 -32.89 18.32 36.24
CA LEU A 21 -31.58 18.97 36.40
C LEU A 21 -31.05 18.72 37.82
N ALA A 22 -30.37 17.59 37.99
CA ALA A 22 -29.48 17.35 39.12
C ALA A 22 -28.25 16.59 38.61
N ASN A 23 -27.09 17.17 38.89
CA ASN A 23 -25.72 16.71 38.72
C ASN A 23 -25.14 16.69 37.30
N CYS A 24 -24.01 17.33 36.98
CA CYS A 24 -22.92 17.81 37.85
C CYS A 24 -22.51 19.26 37.51
N GLY A 25 -22.19 20.03 38.56
CA GLY A 25 -21.26 21.14 38.46
C GLY A 25 -19.81 20.63 38.57
N GLY A 26 -18.93 21.20 37.75
CA GLY A 26 -17.48 21.00 37.76
C GLY A 26 -16.91 21.71 36.53
N SER A 27 -16.68 23.02 36.63
CA SER A 27 -15.34 23.60 36.70
C SER A 27 -14.62 23.54 35.34
N ASP A 28 -14.53 24.70 34.69
CA ASP A 28 -13.63 24.99 33.56
C ASP A 28 -12.15 24.86 33.98
N ASN A 29 -11.68 23.63 34.11
CA ASN A 29 -10.28 23.23 34.10
C ASN A 29 -10.24 21.83 33.47
N GLY A 30 -9.50 21.69 32.36
CA GLY A 30 -9.46 20.54 31.43
C GLY A 30 -10.01 19.22 31.98
N ALA A 31 -11.05 18.70 31.34
CA ALA A 31 -11.78 17.50 31.75
C ALA A 31 -10.83 16.33 32.01
N GLN A 32 -10.52 16.09 33.29
CA GLN A 32 -9.76 14.93 33.73
C GLN A 32 -10.67 13.71 33.74
N CYS A 33 -10.43 12.75 32.87
CA CYS A 33 -11.19 11.50 32.78
C CYS A 33 -10.39 10.35 33.42
N SER A 34 -11.09 9.37 34.02
CA SER A 34 -10.48 8.16 34.59
C SER A 34 -10.89 6.88 33.85
N GLY A 35 -11.94 6.95 33.03
CA GLY A 35 -12.29 5.94 32.05
C GLY A 35 -13.32 6.43 31.03
N PRO A 36 -13.72 5.59 30.07
CA PRO A 36 -14.57 6.00 28.94
C PRO A 36 -15.93 6.56 29.36
N GLN A 37 -16.48 6.10 30.48
CA GLN A 37 -17.75 6.59 31.03
C GLN A 37 -17.72 8.06 31.49
N ASP A 38 -16.52 8.63 31.68
CA ASP A 38 -16.34 10.02 32.11
C ASP A 38 -16.35 11.01 30.93
N CYS A 39 -16.40 10.49 29.69
CA CYS A 39 -16.34 11.28 28.47
C CYS A 39 -17.70 11.44 27.78
N PRO A 40 -17.95 12.58 27.11
CA PRO A 40 -19.13 12.78 26.28
C PRO A 40 -19.27 11.68 25.21
N GLN A 41 -20.50 11.40 24.76
CA GLN A 41 -20.73 10.37 23.73
C GLN A 41 -19.86 10.60 22.49
N GLY A 42 -19.16 9.53 22.07
CA GLY A 42 -18.23 9.56 20.93
C GLY A 42 -16.81 10.03 21.27
N GLN A 43 -16.48 10.22 22.55
CA GLN A 43 -15.12 10.52 23.01
C GLN A 43 -14.57 9.41 23.91
N TYR A 44 -13.25 9.27 23.91
CA TYR A 44 -12.50 8.27 24.65
C TYR A 44 -11.58 8.97 25.65
N CYS A 45 -11.37 8.33 26.79
CA CYS A 45 -10.46 8.87 27.79
C CYS A 45 -9.02 8.47 27.45
N ASP A 46 -8.21 9.44 27.00
CA ASP A 46 -6.76 9.25 26.93
C ASP A 46 -6.23 9.13 28.36
N LEU A 47 -5.83 7.91 28.74
CA LEU A 47 -5.37 7.62 30.10
C LEU A 47 -3.99 8.21 30.42
N THR A 48 -3.25 8.65 29.40
CA THR A 48 -1.92 9.26 29.50
C THR A 48 -2.04 10.74 29.81
N THR A 49 -2.86 11.45 29.04
CA THR A 49 -3.12 12.89 29.25
C THR A 49 -4.28 13.15 30.22
N LYS A 50 -5.04 12.10 30.57
CA LYS A 50 -6.29 12.16 31.33
C LYS A 50 -7.32 13.07 30.67
N THR A 51 -7.38 13.16 29.34
CA THR A 51 -8.34 14.03 28.64
C THR A 51 -9.23 13.27 27.68
N CYS A 52 -10.45 13.76 27.47
CA CYS A 52 -11.37 13.16 26.50
C CYS A 52 -11.00 13.59 25.07
N LYS A 53 -10.77 12.63 24.18
CA LYS A 53 -10.43 12.83 22.76
C LYS A 53 -11.48 12.21 21.85
N THR A 54 -11.68 12.80 20.67
CA THR A 54 -12.64 12.32 19.64
C THR A 54 -12.10 11.16 18.80
N GLN A 55 -10.80 10.87 18.86
CA GLN A 55 -10.15 9.71 18.25
C GLN A 55 -9.45 8.92 19.34
N CYS A 56 -9.51 7.59 19.24
CA CYS A 56 -8.85 6.70 20.19
C CYS A 56 -7.62 6.08 19.58
N GLU A 57 -6.49 6.24 20.24
CA GLU A 57 -5.23 5.63 19.89
C GLU A 57 -4.95 4.49 20.89
N PRO A 58 -4.96 3.22 20.44
CA PRO A 58 -4.75 2.06 21.31
C PRO A 58 -3.45 2.18 22.12
N GLN A 59 -3.54 2.16 23.44
CA GLN A 59 -2.40 2.31 24.34
C GLN A 59 -1.78 0.94 24.66
N CYS A 60 -1.17 0.32 23.64
CA CYS A 60 -0.61 -1.03 23.69
C CYS A 60 0.92 -1.10 23.80
N ASP A 61 1.61 0.05 23.78
CA ASP A 61 3.06 0.09 23.97
C ASP A 61 3.48 -0.58 25.29
N GLY A 62 4.32 -1.61 25.16
CA GLY A 62 4.85 -2.39 26.28
C GLY A 62 3.84 -3.36 26.93
N LYS A 63 2.64 -3.51 26.36
CA LYS A 63 1.63 -4.48 26.80
C LYS A 63 1.52 -5.65 25.85
N CYS A 64 1.16 -6.80 26.39
CA CYS A 64 0.87 -8.02 25.65
C CYS A 64 -0.50 -8.57 26.04
N GLY A 65 -1.52 -7.73 25.99
CA GLY A 65 -2.87 -8.06 26.43
C GLY A 65 -3.48 -7.02 27.36
N GLY A 66 -4.71 -7.28 27.79
CA GLY A 66 -5.51 -6.33 28.57
C GLY A 66 -6.10 -5.19 27.73
N ASP A 67 -6.81 -4.28 28.39
CA ASP A 67 -7.52 -3.20 27.70
C ASP A 67 -6.57 -2.21 27.03
N ASP A 68 -6.91 -1.82 25.80
CA ASP A 68 -6.20 -0.84 24.99
C ASP A 68 -6.55 0.62 25.33
N GLY A 69 -7.49 0.83 26.26
CA GLY A 69 -8.02 2.16 26.63
C GLY A 69 -9.08 2.71 25.66
N CYS A 70 -9.35 2.00 24.57
CA CYS A 70 -10.30 2.33 23.51
C CYS A 70 -11.52 1.39 23.47
N GLY A 71 -11.59 0.43 24.40
CA GLY A 71 -12.65 -0.58 24.45
C GLY A 71 -12.31 -1.85 23.66
N GLY A 72 -11.10 -1.94 23.13
CA GLY A 72 -10.50 -3.16 22.59
C GLY A 72 -9.45 -3.73 23.54
N THR A 73 -8.72 -4.74 23.05
CA THR A 73 -7.66 -5.42 23.81
C THR A 73 -6.36 -5.39 23.04
N CYS A 74 -5.25 -5.19 23.75
CA CYS A 74 -3.93 -5.23 23.14
C CYS A 74 -3.56 -6.64 22.64
N PRO A 75 -2.78 -6.73 21.55
CA PRO A 75 -2.35 -8.02 21.00
C PRO A 75 -1.50 -8.80 22.01
N ASN A 76 -1.58 -10.13 21.94
CA ASN A 76 -0.94 -11.04 22.89
C ASN A 76 0.49 -11.40 22.42
N THR A 77 1.24 -10.40 21.96
CA THR A 77 2.58 -10.53 21.37
C THR A 77 3.54 -9.52 21.99
N CYS A 78 4.82 -9.85 22.05
CA CYS A 78 5.89 -8.98 22.52
C CYS A 78 6.99 -8.84 21.46
N PRO A 79 7.76 -7.73 21.46
CA PRO A 79 8.96 -7.60 20.64
C PRO A 79 9.98 -8.72 20.94
N ALA A 80 10.85 -9.02 19.98
CA ALA A 80 11.93 -10.01 20.13
C ALA A 80 12.76 -9.78 21.42
N GLY A 81 13.14 -10.88 22.09
CA GLY A 81 13.82 -10.84 23.39
C GLY A 81 12.91 -10.54 24.60
N GLN A 82 11.59 -10.48 24.44
CA GLN A 82 10.64 -10.26 25.54
C GLN A 82 9.56 -11.33 25.59
N ILE A 83 9.13 -11.67 26.81
CA ILE A 83 7.99 -12.57 27.04
C ILE A 83 6.81 -11.82 27.61
N CYS A 84 5.61 -12.30 27.29
CA CYS A 84 4.40 -11.76 27.87
C CYS A 84 4.19 -12.27 29.30
N ASN A 85 4.26 -11.37 30.28
CA ASN A 85 3.79 -11.69 31.62
C ASN A 85 2.26 -11.62 31.64
N THR A 86 1.62 -12.77 31.51
CA THR A 86 0.15 -12.92 31.48
C THR A 86 -0.56 -12.50 32.78
N THR A 87 0.18 -12.26 33.87
CA THR A 87 -0.38 -11.73 35.12
C THR A 87 -0.42 -10.20 35.12
N THR A 88 0.56 -9.54 34.52
CA THR A 88 0.67 -8.07 34.46
C THR A 88 0.24 -7.51 33.10
N ASN A 89 0.05 -8.38 32.09
CA ASN A 89 -0.12 -8.05 30.67
C ASN A 89 0.97 -7.13 30.12
N GLN A 90 2.21 -7.27 30.63
CA GLN A 90 3.36 -6.47 30.22
C GLN A 90 4.42 -7.35 29.57
N CYS A 91 5.11 -6.78 28.59
CA CYS A 91 6.28 -7.41 28.02
C CYS A 91 7.48 -7.23 28.96
N GLU A 92 8.11 -8.33 29.33
CA GLU A 92 9.26 -8.35 30.23
C GLU A 92 10.47 -8.94 29.52
N THR A 93 11.66 -8.43 29.84
CA THR A 93 12.91 -8.91 29.24
C THR A 93 13.13 -10.36 29.60
N CYS A 94 13.29 -11.21 28.59
CA CYS A 94 13.58 -12.62 28.80
C CYS A 94 15.09 -12.83 28.73
N THR A 95 15.66 -13.50 29.74
CA THR A 95 17.06 -13.89 29.71
C THR A 95 17.13 -15.30 29.13
N PRO A 96 17.75 -15.49 27.94
CA PRO A 96 17.81 -16.81 27.30
C PRO A 96 18.48 -17.84 28.22
N ASP A 97 17.84 -19.00 28.39
CA ASP A 97 18.43 -20.11 29.14
C ASP A 97 19.04 -21.14 28.18
N CYS A 98 20.29 -20.91 27.82
CA CYS A 98 21.06 -21.82 26.98
C CYS A 98 21.78 -22.93 27.77
N THR A 99 21.39 -23.17 29.02
CA THR A 99 22.07 -24.18 29.84
C THR A 99 21.84 -25.57 29.28
N GLY A 100 22.90 -26.17 28.73
CA GLY A 100 22.87 -27.52 28.15
C GLY A 100 22.44 -27.60 26.69
N ARG A 101 22.42 -26.46 25.97
CA ARG A 101 22.18 -26.38 24.52
C ARG A 101 23.37 -25.73 23.81
N GLU A 102 23.78 -26.31 22.68
CA GLU A 102 24.87 -25.84 21.81
C GLU A 102 24.37 -25.18 20.52
N CYS A 103 23.17 -25.57 20.05
CA CYS A 103 22.41 -24.89 19.01
C CYS A 103 20.89 -24.96 19.29
N GLY A 104 20.06 -24.22 18.56
CA GLY A 104 18.59 -24.26 18.63
C GLY A 104 17.95 -23.29 19.64
N PRO A 105 16.61 -23.11 19.60
CA PRO A 105 15.92 -22.11 20.42
C PRO A 105 15.97 -22.46 21.90
N ASP A 106 16.08 -21.47 22.78
CA ASP A 106 16.00 -21.67 24.22
C ASP A 106 14.56 -22.04 24.62
N PRO A 107 14.38 -22.89 25.65
CA PRO A 107 13.07 -23.42 26.02
C PRO A 107 12.13 -22.39 26.68
N ASN A 108 12.63 -21.21 27.07
CA ASN A 108 11.85 -20.23 27.82
C ASN A 108 11.49 -18.98 26.99
N CYS A 109 12.42 -18.48 26.17
CA CYS A 109 12.26 -17.25 25.39
C CYS A 109 12.14 -17.49 23.88
N GLY A 110 12.57 -18.66 23.37
CA GLY A 110 12.65 -18.97 21.94
C GLY A 110 13.87 -18.35 21.23
N GLU A 111 14.79 -17.72 21.96
CA GLU A 111 16.01 -17.11 21.45
C GLU A 111 17.06 -18.19 21.11
N ILE A 112 17.83 -18.02 20.03
CA ILE A 112 18.74 -19.08 19.54
C ILE A 112 19.98 -19.20 20.43
N CYS A 113 20.22 -20.42 20.91
CA CYS A 113 21.37 -20.80 21.72
C CYS A 113 22.52 -21.36 20.87
N GLY A 114 23.21 -20.51 20.11
CA GLY A 114 24.35 -20.91 19.27
C GLY A 114 23.97 -21.51 17.92
N GLU A 115 24.98 -21.77 17.08
CA GLU A 115 24.85 -22.34 15.73
C GLU A 115 25.83 -23.52 15.60
N CYS A 116 25.42 -24.58 14.90
CA CYS A 116 26.25 -25.76 14.70
C CYS A 116 27.25 -25.54 13.52
N ASP A 117 28.41 -26.20 13.55
CA ASP A 117 29.43 -26.07 12.50
C ASP A 117 28.98 -26.71 11.16
N THR A 118 29.68 -26.39 10.06
CA THR A 118 29.35 -26.90 8.72
C THR A 118 29.35 -28.45 8.67
N GLY A 119 28.19 -29.04 8.37
CA GLY A 119 27.99 -30.50 8.28
C GLY A 119 27.34 -31.13 9.52
N GLU A 120 26.95 -30.31 10.50
CA GLU A 120 26.22 -30.72 11.70
C GLU A 120 24.80 -30.12 11.70
N GLN A 121 23.86 -30.82 12.32
CA GLN A 121 22.50 -30.33 12.52
C GLN A 121 22.16 -30.23 14.00
N CYS A 122 21.28 -29.29 14.32
CA CYS A 122 20.79 -29.10 15.68
C CYS A 122 19.69 -30.11 15.98
N VAL A 123 20.02 -31.15 16.74
CA VAL A 123 19.03 -32.14 17.20
C VAL A 123 18.97 -32.09 18.73
N ASP A 124 17.77 -31.83 19.28
CA ASP A 124 17.54 -31.70 20.73
C ASP A 124 18.49 -30.73 21.46
N GLY A 125 18.95 -29.70 20.75
CA GLY A 125 19.86 -28.69 21.29
C GLY A 125 21.33 -29.08 21.28
N GLN A 126 21.72 -30.15 20.59
CA GLN A 126 23.12 -30.54 20.39
C GLN A 126 23.50 -30.52 18.90
N CYS A 127 24.74 -30.11 18.62
CA CYS A 127 25.35 -30.25 17.31
C CYS A 127 25.65 -31.73 17.06
N VAL A 128 24.99 -32.37 16.09
CA VAL A 128 25.29 -33.76 15.72
C VAL A 128 25.66 -33.87 14.24
N THR A 129 26.71 -34.63 13.95
CA THR A 129 27.13 -34.96 12.59
C THR A 129 26.18 -36.01 12.02
N CYS A 130 25.44 -35.70 10.94
CA CYS A 130 24.36 -36.61 10.53
C CYS A 130 24.88 -37.89 9.86
N GLN A 131 24.60 -39.03 10.48
CA GLN A 131 24.83 -40.35 9.91
C GLN A 131 23.50 -40.93 9.46
N LYS A 132 23.23 -40.85 8.15
CA LYS A 132 22.04 -41.40 7.48
C LYS A 132 21.70 -42.82 7.97
N ASP A 133 20.51 -43.00 8.53
CA ASP A 133 20.01 -44.31 8.99
C ASP A 133 18.83 -44.81 8.15
N CYS A 134 19.15 -45.60 7.12
CA CYS A 134 18.15 -46.25 6.28
C CYS A 134 17.86 -47.70 6.69
N THR A 135 18.16 -48.05 7.94
CA THR A 135 17.94 -49.42 8.41
C THR A 135 16.43 -49.73 8.38
N ASN A 136 16.05 -50.70 7.55
CA ASN A 136 14.65 -51.11 7.28
C ASN A 136 13.81 -50.08 6.50
N ARG A 137 14.43 -49.18 5.74
CA ARG A 137 13.74 -48.31 4.78
C ARG A 137 14.30 -48.47 3.38
N GLU A 138 13.43 -48.76 2.43
CA GLU A 138 13.71 -48.87 0.99
C GLU A 138 13.47 -47.53 0.26
N CYS A 139 12.64 -46.67 0.85
CA CYS A 139 12.25 -45.36 0.31
C CYS A 139 11.95 -44.36 1.44
N GLY A 140 11.76 -43.07 1.11
CA GLY A 140 11.35 -42.04 2.06
C GLY A 140 12.50 -41.45 2.90
N PRO A 141 12.24 -40.42 3.73
CA PRO A 141 13.28 -39.75 4.51
C PRO A 141 13.83 -40.66 5.62
N ASP A 142 15.12 -40.54 5.93
CA ASP A 142 15.70 -41.19 7.10
C ASP A 142 15.21 -40.51 8.40
N PRO A 143 15.00 -41.27 9.49
CA PRO A 143 14.41 -40.75 10.72
C PRO A 143 15.36 -39.87 11.55
N VAL A 144 16.62 -39.72 11.16
CA VAL A 144 17.63 -38.95 11.90
C VAL A 144 17.97 -37.64 11.20
N CYS A 145 18.16 -37.63 9.87
CA CYS A 145 18.52 -36.44 9.09
C CYS A 145 17.40 -35.89 8.21
N GLY A 146 16.35 -36.67 7.92
CA GLY A 146 15.40 -36.37 6.86
C GLY A 146 15.92 -36.61 5.44
N GLU A 147 17.12 -37.17 5.28
CA GLU A 147 17.77 -37.46 4.00
C GLU A 147 17.15 -38.70 3.35
N SER A 148 16.91 -38.67 2.04
CA SER A 148 16.16 -39.74 1.35
C SER A 148 16.88 -41.10 1.36
N CYS A 149 16.22 -42.16 1.85
CA CYS A 149 16.70 -43.54 1.85
C CYS A 149 16.56 -44.28 0.51
N GLY A 150 15.83 -43.71 -0.45
CA GLY A 150 15.58 -44.28 -1.76
C GLY A 150 14.26 -43.79 -2.37
N THR A 151 13.96 -44.23 -3.59
CA THR A 151 12.71 -43.95 -4.31
C THR A 151 12.11 -45.27 -4.81
N CYS A 152 10.78 -45.37 -4.86
CA CYS A 152 10.11 -46.59 -5.30
C CYS A 152 10.18 -46.80 -6.82
N PRO A 153 10.18 -48.06 -7.30
CA PRO A 153 10.00 -48.39 -8.71
C PRO A 153 8.65 -47.93 -9.25
N SER A 154 8.54 -47.80 -10.58
CA SER A 154 7.30 -47.42 -11.26
C SER A 154 6.13 -48.33 -10.87
N GLY A 155 5.03 -47.73 -10.41
CA GLY A 155 3.80 -48.43 -9.98
C GLY A 155 3.70 -48.72 -8.48
N GLU A 156 4.66 -48.28 -7.68
CA GLU A 156 4.66 -48.40 -6.22
C GLU A 156 4.81 -47.02 -5.56
N HIS A 157 4.25 -46.84 -4.37
CA HIS A 157 4.46 -45.63 -3.55
C HIS A 157 5.12 -46.01 -2.22
N CYS A 158 5.75 -45.02 -1.60
CA CYS A 158 6.44 -45.22 -0.34
C CYS A 158 5.47 -45.09 0.84
N GLU A 159 5.23 -46.18 1.57
CA GLU A 159 4.43 -46.19 2.80
C GLU A 159 5.30 -46.73 3.95
N ASP A 160 5.47 -45.95 5.02
CA ASP A 160 6.30 -46.28 6.19
C ASP A 160 7.73 -46.77 5.85
N GLY A 161 8.31 -46.23 4.77
CA GLY A 161 9.64 -46.56 4.30
C GLY A 161 9.73 -47.88 3.53
N THR A 162 8.61 -48.48 3.16
CA THR A 162 8.54 -49.66 2.29
C THR A 162 7.83 -49.30 0.99
N CYS A 163 8.29 -49.83 -0.14
CA CYS A 163 7.55 -49.67 -1.38
C CYS A 163 6.36 -50.64 -1.40
N VAL A 164 5.17 -50.07 -1.44
CA VAL A 164 3.91 -50.81 -1.50
C VAL A 164 3.26 -50.60 -2.86
N ALA A 165 2.67 -51.67 -3.40
CA ALA A 165 1.82 -51.56 -4.58
C ALA A 165 0.60 -50.70 -4.22
N GLY A 166 0.49 -49.52 -4.83
CA GLY A 166 -0.48 -48.53 -4.43
C GLY A 166 -1.90 -48.84 -4.90
N ALA A 167 -2.85 -48.79 -3.96
CA ALA A 167 -4.21 -48.38 -4.27
C ALA A 167 -4.13 -46.95 -4.86
N SER A 168 -4.66 -46.81 -6.06
CA SER A 168 -4.41 -45.70 -6.98
C SER A 168 -5.50 -44.65 -6.82
N VAL A 169 -5.10 -43.39 -6.72
CA VAL A 169 -6.02 -42.24 -6.77
C VAL A 169 -6.27 -41.85 -8.24
N PRO A 170 -7.35 -41.13 -8.57
CA PRO A 170 -7.46 -40.46 -9.87
C PRO A 170 -6.22 -39.59 -10.08
N GLY A 171 -5.71 -39.48 -11.31
CA GLY A 171 -4.56 -38.62 -11.60
C GLY A 171 -3.22 -39.34 -11.76
N ASP A 172 -3.13 -40.64 -11.44
CA ASP A 172 -1.91 -41.44 -11.64
C ASP A 172 -1.49 -41.49 -13.13
N PRO A 173 -0.19 -41.32 -13.46
CA PRO A 173 0.26 -41.27 -14.84
C PRO A 173 0.12 -42.63 -15.54
N CYS A 174 -0.41 -42.62 -16.78
CA CYS A 174 -0.62 -43.83 -17.61
C CYS A 174 0.12 -43.72 -18.96
N PRO A 175 1.45 -43.85 -19.01
CA PRO A 175 2.24 -43.66 -20.24
C PRO A 175 1.97 -44.72 -21.33
N GLY A 176 1.50 -45.90 -20.95
CA GLY A 176 1.10 -47.04 -21.78
C GLY A 176 -0.39 -47.08 -22.13
N GLY A 177 -1.21 -46.17 -21.60
CA GLY A 177 -2.65 -46.13 -21.85
C GLY A 177 -3.48 -46.84 -20.77
N ASP A 178 -4.70 -47.26 -21.12
CA ASP A 178 -5.68 -47.83 -20.18
C ASP A 178 -5.17 -49.06 -19.40
N GLU A 179 -4.16 -49.76 -19.91
CA GLU A 179 -3.57 -50.94 -19.26
C GLU A 179 -2.70 -50.61 -18.04
N ASP A 180 -2.29 -49.35 -17.88
CA ASP A 180 -1.59 -48.88 -16.69
C ASP A 180 -2.55 -48.49 -15.56
N CYS A 181 -3.85 -48.44 -15.86
CA CYS A 181 -4.85 -47.96 -14.94
C CYS A 181 -5.49 -49.07 -14.09
N PRO A 182 -5.79 -48.80 -12.81
CA PRO A 182 -6.47 -49.74 -11.95
C PRO A 182 -7.93 -49.94 -12.36
N ASP A 183 -8.54 -51.06 -11.92
CA ASP A 183 -9.95 -51.38 -12.17
C ASP A 183 -10.91 -50.29 -11.64
N GLU A 184 -10.50 -49.53 -10.61
CA GLU A 184 -11.29 -48.44 -10.03
C GLU A 184 -11.25 -47.15 -10.87
N TRP A 185 -10.20 -46.95 -11.68
CA TRP A 185 -9.96 -45.77 -12.53
C TRP A 185 -9.56 -46.16 -13.95
N PRO A 186 -10.39 -46.93 -14.69
CA PRO A 186 -9.94 -47.74 -15.82
C PRO A 186 -9.66 -46.97 -17.12
N THR A 187 -9.79 -45.64 -17.12
CA THR A 187 -9.66 -44.81 -18.33
C THR A 187 -8.45 -43.91 -18.25
N CYS A 188 -7.51 -44.08 -19.18
CA CYS A 188 -6.37 -43.19 -19.34
C CYS A 188 -6.78 -41.98 -20.19
N LEU A 189 -6.88 -40.81 -19.57
CA LEU A 189 -7.16 -39.55 -20.25
C LEU A 189 -5.87 -38.91 -20.73
N SER A 190 -5.91 -38.38 -21.96
CA SER A 190 -4.75 -37.75 -22.59
C SER A 190 -4.97 -36.25 -22.74
N GLY A 191 -4.14 -35.46 -22.07
CA GLY A 191 -3.98 -34.02 -22.30
C GLY A 191 -2.88 -33.73 -23.32
N SER A 192 -2.62 -32.45 -23.58
CA SER A 192 -1.61 -32.00 -24.55
C SER A 192 -0.19 -32.47 -24.23
N ASN A 193 0.12 -32.70 -22.94
CA ASN A 193 1.47 -33.05 -22.44
C ASN A 193 1.49 -34.07 -21.28
N PHE A 194 0.34 -34.62 -20.87
CA PHE A 194 0.25 -35.54 -19.74
C PHE A 194 -0.85 -36.58 -19.96
N THR A 195 -0.67 -37.78 -19.41
CA THR A 195 -1.67 -38.85 -19.39
C THR A 195 -1.94 -39.26 -17.95
N TYR A 196 -3.19 -39.49 -17.58
CA TYR A 196 -3.55 -39.90 -16.22
C TYR A 196 -4.80 -40.80 -16.17
N CYS A 197 -4.87 -41.65 -15.16
CA CYS A 197 -5.98 -42.56 -14.91
C CYS A 197 -7.17 -41.83 -14.28
N SER A 198 -8.37 -42.13 -14.78
CA SER A 198 -9.62 -41.54 -14.34
C SER A 198 -10.80 -42.46 -14.69
N LYS A 199 -12.02 -42.01 -14.38
CA LYS A 199 -13.26 -42.64 -14.83
C LYS A 199 -14.30 -41.57 -15.17
N VAL A 200 -15.23 -41.92 -16.04
CA VAL A 200 -16.35 -41.04 -16.40
C VAL A 200 -17.28 -40.85 -15.21
N CYS A 201 -17.70 -39.61 -14.98
CA CYS A 201 -18.58 -39.24 -13.88
C CYS A 201 -19.72 -38.34 -14.38
N ASN A 202 -20.75 -38.14 -13.56
CA ASN A 202 -21.77 -37.12 -13.77
C ASN A 202 -21.80 -36.11 -12.61
N THR A 203 -21.42 -36.56 -11.42
CA THR A 203 -21.40 -35.85 -10.15
C THR A 203 -20.15 -36.24 -9.34
N ASP A 204 -19.73 -35.41 -8.39
CA ASP A 204 -18.56 -35.69 -7.53
C ASP A 204 -18.69 -37.00 -6.75
N THR A 205 -19.92 -37.36 -6.38
CA THR A 205 -20.20 -38.64 -5.70
C THR A 205 -19.86 -39.87 -6.53
N ASP A 206 -19.81 -39.75 -7.86
CA ASP A 206 -19.39 -40.85 -8.72
C ASP A 206 -17.88 -41.13 -8.58
N CYS A 207 -17.10 -40.12 -8.18
CA CYS A 207 -15.66 -40.21 -7.99
C CYS A 207 -15.32 -40.84 -6.64
N GLY A 208 -16.03 -40.48 -5.58
CA GLY A 208 -15.84 -41.05 -4.24
C GLY A 208 -14.63 -40.44 -3.52
N GLY A 209 -14.67 -40.43 -2.18
CA GLY A 209 -13.73 -39.62 -1.38
C GLY A 209 -13.95 -38.12 -1.63
N ASP A 210 -12.86 -37.36 -1.61
CA ASP A 210 -12.83 -35.91 -1.87
C ASP A 210 -12.59 -35.56 -3.35
N ASN A 211 -12.65 -36.56 -4.24
CA ASN A 211 -12.48 -36.39 -5.68
C ASN A 211 -13.69 -35.68 -6.32
N CYS A 212 -13.44 -34.88 -7.35
CA CYS A 212 -14.48 -34.11 -8.06
C CYS A 212 -14.67 -34.55 -9.50
N CYS A 213 -15.81 -34.17 -10.06
CA CYS A 213 -16.25 -34.50 -11.40
C CYS A 213 -16.27 -33.26 -12.30
N LEU A 214 -15.23 -33.08 -13.12
CA LEU A 214 -15.05 -31.88 -13.96
C LEU A 214 -15.29 -32.18 -15.44
N GLU A 215 -15.76 -31.18 -16.19
CA GLU A 215 -15.91 -31.29 -17.64
C GLU A 215 -14.56 -31.28 -18.35
N ILE A 216 -14.39 -32.21 -19.29
CA ILE A 216 -13.29 -32.27 -20.24
C ILE A 216 -13.77 -31.87 -21.65
N SER A 217 -12.82 -31.58 -22.53
CA SER A 217 -13.09 -31.21 -23.93
C SER A 217 -14.02 -32.23 -24.61
N GLY A 218 -15.16 -31.77 -25.12
CA GLY A 218 -16.18 -32.62 -25.74
C GLY A 218 -17.45 -32.84 -24.91
N GLY A 219 -17.58 -32.20 -23.74
CA GLY A 219 -18.79 -32.24 -22.91
C GLY A 219 -18.96 -33.53 -22.10
N GLN A 220 -17.89 -34.33 -21.99
CA GLN A 220 -17.81 -35.48 -21.09
C GLN A 220 -17.23 -35.00 -19.76
N LYS A 221 -17.61 -35.61 -18.63
CA LYS A 221 -16.98 -35.34 -17.33
C LYS A 221 -16.13 -36.51 -16.86
N ALA A 222 -15.05 -36.20 -16.16
CA ALA A 222 -14.10 -37.16 -15.62
C ALA A 222 -13.78 -36.86 -14.15
N CYS A 223 -13.36 -37.89 -13.43
CA CYS A 223 -12.94 -37.74 -12.04
C CYS A 223 -11.50 -37.24 -11.95
N PHE A 224 -11.29 -36.30 -11.05
CA PHE A 224 -10.00 -35.70 -10.78
C PHE A 224 -9.63 -35.87 -9.32
N ASP A 225 -8.33 -35.95 -9.07
CA ASP A 225 -7.75 -35.95 -7.73
C ASP A 225 -8.20 -34.71 -6.96
N PRO A 226 -8.30 -34.74 -5.61
CA PRO A 226 -8.74 -33.59 -4.84
C PRO A 226 -7.87 -32.35 -5.10
N THR A 227 -6.58 -32.49 -5.43
CA THR A 227 -5.70 -31.36 -5.78
C THR A 227 -6.11 -30.59 -7.04
N GLN A 228 -6.88 -31.21 -7.93
CA GLN A 228 -7.34 -30.61 -9.18
C GLN A 228 -8.79 -30.11 -9.10
N CYS A 229 -9.42 -30.27 -7.93
CA CYS A 229 -10.79 -29.84 -7.73
C CYS A 229 -10.87 -28.35 -7.44
N PRO A 230 -11.78 -27.60 -8.08
CA PRO A 230 -11.99 -26.21 -7.74
C PRO A 230 -12.42 -26.11 -6.28
N GLY A 231 -11.70 -25.29 -5.52
CA GLY A 231 -11.98 -24.98 -4.14
C GLY A 231 -12.63 -23.61 -4.01
N THR A 232 -12.27 -22.90 -2.93
CA THR A 232 -12.77 -21.56 -2.63
C THR A 232 -11.67 -20.50 -2.62
N GLY A 233 -10.44 -20.87 -2.96
CA GLY A 233 -9.30 -19.95 -3.02
C GLY A 233 -9.48 -18.92 -4.12
N THR A 234 -9.38 -17.66 -3.76
CA THR A 234 -9.48 -16.52 -4.67
C THR A 234 -8.09 -15.95 -4.95
N LEU A 235 -7.98 -14.98 -5.87
CA LEU A 235 -6.73 -14.32 -6.24
C LEU A 235 -5.83 -14.00 -5.03
N GLY A 236 -4.63 -14.57 -5.00
CA GLY A 236 -3.64 -14.37 -3.94
C GLY A 236 -3.70 -15.34 -2.76
N ASP A 237 -4.79 -16.09 -2.61
CA ASP A 237 -4.87 -17.12 -1.57
C ASP A 237 -3.84 -18.24 -1.84
N PRO A 238 -3.18 -18.80 -0.79
CA PRO A 238 -2.29 -19.93 -0.95
C PRO A 238 -3.06 -21.14 -1.47
N CYS A 239 -2.38 -21.99 -2.24
CA CYS A 239 -3.00 -23.15 -2.87
C CYS A 239 -2.02 -24.32 -2.94
N PRO A 240 -2.49 -25.58 -2.94
CA PRO A 240 -1.60 -26.73 -2.99
C PRO A 240 -0.76 -26.76 -4.27
N TYR A 241 0.56 -26.51 -4.13
CA TYR A 241 1.54 -26.50 -5.22
C TYR A 241 2.69 -27.46 -4.90
N GLY A 242 2.55 -28.72 -5.33
CA GLY A 242 3.49 -29.77 -4.93
C GLY A 242 3.43 -29.98 -3.43
N ASP A 243 4.58 -29.88 -2.75
CA ASP A 243 4.67 -29.96 -1.28
C ASP A 243 4.38 -28.60 -0.59
N VAL A 244 4.27 -27.51 -1.36
CA VAL A 244 4.01 -26.16 -0.85
C VAL A 244 2.50 -25.98 -0.64
N HIS A 245 2.12 -25.56 0.56
CA HIS A 245 0.75 -25.34 1.02
C HIS A 245 -0.17 -26.54 0.77
N ALA A 246 0.35 -27.75 1.00
CA ALA A 246 -0.37 -29.01 0.73
C ALA A 246 -1.75 -29.09 1.44
N ASP A 247 -1.91 -28.42 2.57
CA ASP A 247 -3.16 -28.37 3.35
C ASP A 247 -4.07 -27.17 2.99
N ALA A 248 -3.66 -26.31 2.05
CA ALA A 248 -4.47 -25.16 1.64
C ALA A 248 -5.69 -25.57 0.81
N VAL A 249 -6.67 -24.66 0.72
CA VAL A 249 -7.82 -24.86 -0.17
C VAL A 249 -7.40 -24.64 -1.61
N ASN A 250 -7.94 -25.43 -2.53
CA ASN A 250 -7.71 -25.18 -3.95
C ASN A 250 -8.32 -23.86 -4.41
N CYS A 251 -7.78 -23.33 -5.49
CA CYS A 251 -8.31 -22.18 -6.19
C CYS A 251 -9.73 -22.45 -6.71
N ASP A 252 -10.55 -21.40 -6.78
CA ASP A 252 -11.88 -21.47 -7.37
C ASP A 252 -11.84 -21.76 -8.87
N GLU A 253 -13.02 -21.97 -9.47
CA GLU A 253 -13.15 -22.36 -10.89
C GLU A 253 -12.55 -21.38 -11.91
N ASN A 254 -12.22 -20.15 -11.51
CA ASN A 254 -11.65 -19.12 -12.37
C ASN A 254 -10.14 -18.94 -12.18
N HIS A 255 -9.57 -19.48 -11.11
CA HIS A 255 -8.17 -19.27 -10.75
C HIS A 255 -7.36 -20.55 -10.90
N GLN A 256 -6.10 -20.38 -11.29
CA GLN A 256 -5.13 -21.47 -11.38
C GLN A 256 -4.10 -21.32 -10.27
N CYS A 257 -3.77 -22.44 -9.61
CA CYS A 257 -2.69 -22.45 -8.64
C CYS A 257 -1.34 -22.33 -9.37
N LEU A 258 -0.60 -21.27 -9.07
CA LEU A 258 0.76 -21.04 -9.52
C LEU A 258 1.68 -20.99 -8.30
N GLY A 259 2.96 -21.31 -8.49
CA GLY A 259 3.90 -21.32 -7.38
C GLY A 259 5.36 -21.30 -7.79
N LEU A 260 6.21 -21.13 -6.79
CA LEU A 260 7.65 -21.22 -6.86
C LEU A 260 8.07 -22.56 -6.28
N ASP A 261 8.76 -23.36 -7.10
CA ASP A 261 9.14 -24.72 -6.76
C ASP A 261 10.36 -24.72 -5.80
N PRO A 262 10.22 -25.23 -4.55
CA PRO A 262 11.32 -25.29 -3.59
C PRO A 262 12.45 -26.25 -4.01
N THR A 263 12.22 -27.10 -5.02
CA THR A 263 13.23 -27.99 -5.59
C THR A 263 14.15 -27.30 -6.61
N ASP A 264 13.89 -26.04 -6.97
CA ASP A 264 14.83 -25.27 -7.80
C ASP A 264 16.17 -25.16 -7.07
N GLN A 265 17.27 -25.45 -7.79
CA GLN A 265 18.63 -25.37 -7.28
C GLN A 265 19.00 -23.98 -6.72
N ASN A 266 18.30 -22.93 -7.14
CA ASN A 266 18.49 -21.55 -6.68
C ASN A 266 17.49 -21.12 -5.59
N ALA A 267 16.57 -22.00 -5.17
CA ALA A 267 15.63 -21.68 -4.11
C ALA A 267 16.40 -21.34 -2.81
N GLN A 268 15.96 -20.27 -2.15
CA GLN A 268 16.54 -19.80 -0.89
C GLN A 268 16.47 -20.92 0.16
N ALA A 269 17.54 -21.08 0.95
CA ALA A 269 17.51 -22.01 2.07
C ALA A 269 16.74 -21.40 3.25
N CYS A 270 15.99 -22.22 3.97
CA CYS A 270 15.20 -21.79 5.12
C CYS A 270 15.15 -22.89 6.19
N SER A 271 14.80 -22.50 7.40
CA SER A 271 14.43 -23.39 8.50
C SER A 271 12.98 -23.16 8.94
N VAL A 272 12.47 -21.94 8.75
CA VAL A 272 11.08 -21.54 8.98
C VAL A 272 10.59 -20.65 7.84
N ASP A 273 9.27 -20.51 7.69
CA ASP A 273 8.66 -19.73 6.59
C ASP A 273 9.16 -18.28 6.54
N ASN A 274 9.40 -17.68 7.71
CA ASN A 274 9.84 -16.30 7.81
C ASN A 274 11.29 -16.08 7.32
N ASP A 275 12.05 -17.15 7.06
CA ASP A 275 13.37 -17.05 6.43
C ASP A 275 13.24 -16.74 4.93
N CYS A 276 12.08 -16.99 4.31
CA CYS A 276 11.86 -16.88 2.87
C CYS A 276 11.62 -15.43 2.40
N THR A 277 12.60 -14.58 2.64
CA THR A 277 12.58 -13.14 2.36
C THR A 277 12.79 -12.80 0.89
N ASP A 278 13.33 -13.72 0.08
CA ASP A 278 13.53 -13.52 -1.36
C ASP A 278 12.25 -13.75 -2.18
N ILE A 279 11.24 -14.36 -1.54
CA ILE A 279 9.92 -14.58 -2.13
C ILE A 279 8.99 -13.49 -1.64
N ASP A 280 8.18 -12.97 -2.56
CA ASP A 280 7.24 -11.94 -2.20
C ASP A 280 6.19 -12.44 -1.18
N PRO A 281 5.86 -11.66 -0.12
CA PRO A 281 4.81 -12.04 0.82
C PRO A 281 3.45 -12.31 0.16
N ALA A 282 3.13 -11.65 -0.96
CA ALA A 282 1.90 -11.89 -1.71
C ALA A 282 1.85 -13.28 -2.37
N TYR A 283 2.97 -14.00 -2.42
CA TYR A 283 3.09 -15.35 -2.95
C TYR A 283 3.08 -16.42 -1.86
N ASN A 284 2.71 -16.05 -0.63
CA ASN A 284 2.61 -16.94 0.52
C ASN A 284 3.88 -17.80 0.66
N PRO A 285 5.01 -17.22 1.11
CA PRO A 285 6.24 -17.98 1.25
C PRO A 285 6.13 -19.04 2.35
N GLU A 286 6.63 -20.25 2.07
CA GLU A 286 6.66 -21.38 3.02
C GLU A 286 7.98 -22.12 2.91
N CYS A 287 8.50 -22.55 4.05
CA CYS A 287 9.72 -23.34 4.12
C CYS A 287 9.41 -24.83 4.04
N VAL A 288 9.70 -25.43 2.90
CA VAL A 288 9.43 -26.84 2.64
C VAL A 288 10.74 -27.58 2.40
N ASN A 289 11.02 -28.58 3.23
CA ASN A 289 12.24 -29.41 3.13
C ASN A 289 13.55 -28.59 3.11
N GLY A 290 13.60 -27.49 3.86
CA GLY A 290 14.78 -26.62 3.98
C GLY A 290 14.96 -25.63 2.83
N LYS A 291 13.96 -25.51 1.94
CA LYS A 291 13.96 -24.61 0.79
C LYS A 291 12.66 -23.80 0.72
N CYS A 292 12.80 -22.54 0.32
CA CYS A 292 11.68 -21.63 0.18
C CYS A 292 10.88 -21.94 -1.07
N GLY A 293 9.59 -22.21 -0.88
CA GLY A 293 8.59 -22.23 -1.93
C GLY A 293 7.53 -21.15 -1.69
N GLY A 294 6.63 -21.00 -2.64
CA GLY A 294 5.47 -20.14 -2.50
C GLY A 294 4.36 -20.58 -3.42
N SER A 295 3.11 -20.27 -3.08
CA SER A 295 1.95 -20.61 -3.91
C SER A 295 0.88 -19.53 -3.83
N PHE A 296 0.13 -19.36 -4.91
CA PHE A 296 -0.99 -18.45 -4.94
C PHE A 296 -1.95 -18.77 -6.08
N CYS A 297 -3.23 -18.48 -5.87
CA CYS A 297 -4.24 -18.51 -6.90
C CYS A 297 -4.08 -17.30 -7.84
N ALA A 298 -3.94 -17.56 -9.14
CA ALA A 298 -3.78 -16.54 -10.18
C ALA A 298 -4.91 -16.63 -11.21
N LEU A 299 -5.38 -15.49 -11.70
CA LEU A 299 -6.44 -15.42 -12.70
C LEU A 299 -5.82 -15.41 -14.11
N PRO A 300 -6.23 -16.25 -15.07
CA PRO A 300 -5.84 -16.06 -16.47
C PRO A 300 -6.26 -14.66 -16.96
N CYS A 301 -5.37 -13.94 -17.64
CA CYS A 301 -5.65 -12.56 -18.05
C CYS A 301 -6.95 -12.48 -18.87
N PRO A 302 -7.91 -11.62 -18.50
CA PRO A 302 -9.13 -11.43 -19.28
C PRO A 302 -8.80 -11.10 -20.74
N GLY A 303 -9.34 -11.90 -21.67
CA GLY A 303 -9.06 -11.75 -23.10
C GLY A 303 -7.58 -11.97 -23.50
N GLY A 304 -6.75 -12.52 -22.62
CA GLY A 304 -5.30 -12.63 -22.79
C GLY A 304 -4.54 -11.31 -22.69
N GLN A 305 -5.14 -10.27 -22.12
CA GLN A 305 -4.58 -8.92 -22.08
C GLN A 305 -4.11 -8.55 -20.65
N ALA A 306 -2.82 -8.24 -20.50
CA ALA A 306 -2.21 -7.96 -19.19
C ALA A 306 -2.74 -6.67 -18.52
N ASP A 307 -3.25 -5.72 -19.31
CA ASP A 307 -3.83 -4.46 -18.85
C ASP A 307 -5.29 -4.58 -18.37
N GLN A 308 -5.88 -5.78 -18.46
CA GLN A 308 -7.25 -6.06 -18.01
C GLN A 308 -7.33 -6.79 -16.67
N CYS A 309 -6.20 -6.94 -15.99
CA CYS A 309 -6.17 -7.57 -14.68
C CYS A 309 -6.93 -6.73 -13.63
N PRO A 310 -7.65 -7.38 -12.70
CA PRO A 310 -8.36 -6.68 -11.63
C PRO A 310 -7.38 -5.91 -10.72
N GLU A 311 -7.89 -4.86 -10.06
CA GLU A 311 -7.13 -4.06 -9.10
C GLU A 311 -6.49 -4.96 -8.02
N GLY A 312 -5.22 -4.69 -7.69
CA GLY A 312 -4.43 -5.55 -6.79
C GLY A 312 -3.72 -6.72 -7.48
N SER A 313 -3.77 -6.81 -8.81
CA SER A 313 -2.99 -7.79 -9.59
C SER A 313 -2.29 -7.17 -10.80
N GLN A 314 -1.22 -7.82 -11.24
CA GLN A 314 -0.46 -7.43 -12.41
C GLN A 314 -0.44 -8.56 -13.44
N GLY A 315 -0.78 -8.25 -14.69
CA GLY A 315 -0.69 -9.20 -15.78
C GLY A 315 0.76 -9.50 -16.17
N ALA A 316 1.17 -10.76 -16.13
CA ALA A 316 2.49 -11.22 -16.51
C ALA A 316 2.41 -12.51 -17.35
N PRO A 317 3.29 -12.67 -18.37
CA PRO A 317 3.41 -13.92 -19.10
C PRO A 317 4.19 -14.96 -18.27
N ILE A 318 3.66 -16.17 -18.16
CA ILE A 318 4.28 -17.29 -17.43
C ILE A 318 4.62 -18.42 -18.42
N GLY A 319 5.78 -19.05 -18.22
CA GLY A 319 6.24 -20.22 -18.98
C GLY A 319 6.24 -20.00 -20.49
N SER A 320 5.37 -20.73 -21.20
CA SER A 320 5.22 -20.70 -22.67
C SER A 320 4.55 -19.44 -23.24
N GLY A 321 4.27 -18.44 -22.40
CA GLY A 321 3.72 -17.13 -22.81
C GLY A 321 2.23 -16.96 -22.53
N GLU A 322 1.64 -17.80 -21.68
CA GLU A 322 0.27 -17.62 -21.21
C GLU A 322 0.23 -16.48 -20.18
N CYS A 323 -0.76 -15.60 -20.29
CA CYS A 323 -0.87 -14.41 -19.44
C CYS A 323 -1.70 -14.73 -18.20
N PHE A 324 -1.16 -14.42 -17.02
CA PHE A 324 -1.83 -14.52 -15.74
C PHE A 324 -1.77 -13.18 -14.99
N CYS A 325 -2.85 -12.83 -14.31
CA CYS A 325 -2.90 -11.78 -13.31
C CYS A 325 -2.34 -12.36 -12.02
N LEU A 326 -1.08 -12.02 -11.74
CA LEU A 326 -0.41 -12.41 -10.51
C LEU A 326 -0.86 -11.49 -9.37
N PRO A 327 -1.02 -12.00 -8.14
CA PRO A 327 -1.19 -11.17 -6.96
C PRO A 327 -0.06 -10.16 -6.94
N ASN A 328 -0.38 -8.87 -6.90
CA ASN A 328 0.67 -7.87 -6.85
C ASN A 328 1.27 -7.87 -5.43
N PRO A 329 2.60 -8.00 -5.27
CA PRO A 329 3.37 -7.65 -4.09
C PRO A 329 3.08 -6.29 -3.47
N VAL A 330 1.92 -6.12 -2.85
CA VAL A 330 1.42 -4.79 -2.49
C VAL A 330 1.16 -3.98 -3.77
N ALA A 331 0.04 -3.28 -3.83
CA ALA A 331 0.12 -1.97 -4.44
C ALA A 331 1.07 -1.14 -3.56
N GLN A 332 2.39 -1.25 -3.77
CA GLN A 332 3.33 -0.14 -3.54
C GLN A 332 3.11 0.93 -4.62
N ASP A 333 1.85 1.17 -4.97
CA ASP A 333 1.51 2.31 -5.75
C ASP A 333 1.60 3.46 -4.76
N CYS A 334 2.65 4.25 -4.92
CA CYS A 334 2.58 5.66 -4.61
C CYS A 334 1.18 6.15 -5.04
N THR A 335 0.27 6.35 -4.07
CA THR A 335 -1.15 6.64 -4.31
C THR A 335 -1.46 8.10 -4.07
N ASP A 336 -0.70 8.72 -3.17
CA ASP A 336 -0.78 10.15 -2.89
C ASP A 336 0.64 10.71 -2.66
N PRO A 337 1.23 11.37 -3.68
CA PRO A 337 2.56 11.95 -3.58
C PRO A 337 2.58 13.25 -2.76
N VAL A 338 1.41 13.86 -2.49
CA VAL A 338 1.31 15.05 -1.62
C VAL A 338 1.46 14.66 -0.16
N ASN A 339 0.82 13.55 0.24
CA ASN A 339 0.82 13.06 1.62
C ASN A 339 1.77 11.87 1.85
N ASN A 340 2.55 11.48 0.83
CA ASN A 340 3.47 10.35 0.86
C ASN A 340 2.82 9.00 1.21
N VAL A 341 1.64 8.73 0.64
CA VAL A 341 0.89 7.49 0.88
C VAL A 341 1.25 6.45 -0.16
N GLY A 342 1.50 5.22 0.28
CA GLY A 342 1.71 4.05 -0.59
C GLY A 342 3.15 3.55 -0.71
N CYS A 343 4.14 4.28 -0.17
CA CYS A 343 5.55 3.86 -0.16
C CYS A 343 6.01 3.37 1.22
N GLN A 344 7.08 2.58 1.27
CA GLN A 344 7.62 2.04 2.52
C GLN A 344 8.32 3.12 3.37
N GLN A 345 8.66 2.77 4.63
CA GLN A 345 9.46 3.65 5.49
C GLN A 345 10.85 3.87 4.88
N GLY A 346 11.22 5.14 4.68
CA GLY A 346 12.47 5.53 4.01
C GLY A 346 12.34 5.71 2.50
N GLU A 347 11.12 5.62 1.97
CA GLU A 347 10.79 5.95 0.58
C GLU A 347 9.81 7.11 0.48
N ARG A 348 9.79 7.72 -0.70
CA ARG A 348 8.88 8.79 -1.04
C ARG A 348 8.19 8.55 -2.38
N CYS A 349 6.94 8.97 -2.40
CA CYS A 349 6.01 8.88 -3.50
C CYS A 349 6.21 10.07 -4.45
N VAL A 350 6.59 9.82 -5.71
CA VAL A 350 6.86 10.86 -6.72
C VAL A 350 6.16 10.59 -8.05
N PRO A 351 5.72 11.64 -8.76
CA PRO A 351 5.21 11.49 -10.12
C PRO A 351 6.34 11.31 -11.15
N VAL A 352 6.21 10.33 -12.04
CA VAL A 352 7.25 9.93 -13.02
C VAL A 352 6.86 10.17 -14.49
N GLY A 353 5.65 10.65 -14.76
CA GLY A 353 5.18 11.05 -16.09
C GLY A 353 3.75 10.58 -16.39
N GLY A 354 3.00 11.35 -17.18
CA GLY A 354 1.56 11.11 -17.36
C GLY A 354 0.85 11.09 -16.00
N SER A 355 0.02 10.08 -15.75
CA SER A 355 -0.60 9.83 -14.44
C SER A 355 0.19 8.86 -13.55
N ALA A 356 1.39 8.43 -13.97
CA ALA A 356 2.16 7.40 -13.26
C ALA A 356 2.88 7.97 -12.04
N LEU A 357 2.93 7.15 -11.01
CA LEU A 357 3.47 7.41 -9.69
C LEU A 357 4.46 6.30 -9.34
N ASP A 358 5.51 6.60 -8.57
CA ASP A 358 6.57 5.66 -8.23
C ASP A 358 7.14 5.93 -6.83
N CYS A 359 7.67 4.89 -6.19
CA CYS A 359 8.36 4.99 -4.91
C CYS A 359 9.87 5.10 -5.14
N VAL A 360 10.49 6.17 -4.61
CA VAL A 360 11.93 6.41 -4.71
C VAL A 360 12.53 6.60 -3.32
N PRO A 361 13.84 6.37 -3.11
CA PRO A 361 14.46 6.61 -1.82
C PRO A 361 14.23 8.04 -1.30
N GLU A 362 13.84 8.15 -0.03
CA GLU A 362 13.73 9.41 0.66
C GLU A 362 15.13 9.97 0.98
N GLY A 363 15.31 11.28 0.84
CA GLY A 363 16.53 11.96 1.24
C GLY A 363 16.32 12.99 2.34
N SER A 364 17.41 13.64 2.75
CA SER A 364 17.36 14.62 3.84
C SER A 364 17.11 16.05 3.39
N ALA A 365 17.08 16.33 2.08
CA ALA A 365 16.94 17.70 1.58
C ALA A 365 15.54 18.25 1.86
N GLY A 366 15.49 19.32 2.64
CA GLY A 366 14.26 19.99 3.04
C GLY A 366 13.72 20.95 1.98
N PRO A 367 12.53 21.55 2.22
CA PRO A 367 11.92 22.50 1.29
C PRO A 367 12.86 23.67 0.94
N GLY A 368 13.02 23.96 -0.35
CA GLY A 368 13.88 25.03 -0.87
C GLY A 368 15.38 24.71 -0.91
N GLU A 369 15.82 23.56 -0.39
CA GLU A 369 17.20 23.12 -0.51
C GLU A 369 17.49 22.55 -1.91
N THR A 370 18.77 22.62 -2.34
CA THR A 370 19.21 22.06 -3.62
C THR A 370 19.13 20.53 -3.60
N CYS A 371 18.64 19.94 -4.68
CA CYS A 371 18.51 18.49 -4.78
C CYS A 371 19.16 17.92 -6.05
N ASP A 372 19.64 16.68 -5.94
CA ASP A 372 20.18 15.88 -7.02
C ASP A 372 20.12 14.39 -6.65
N SER A 373 20.75 13.52 -7.45
CA SER A 373 20.78 12.07 -7.18
C SER A 373 21.51 11.68 -5.88
N ASN A 374 22.35 12.55 -5.33
CA ASN A 374 23.09 12.35 -4.08
C ASN A 374 22.45 13.08 -2.89
N ASN A 375 21.57 14.06 -3.16
CA ASN A 375 20.80 14.79 -2.15
C ASN A 375 19.30 14.76 -2.50
N PRO A 376 18.62 13.61 -2.38
CA PRO A 376 17.19 13.52 -2.64
C PRO A 376 16.38 14.33 -1.61
N CYS A 377 15.16 14.70 -1.98
CA CYS A 377 14.28 15.43 -1.07
C CYS A 377 13.61 14.50 -0.05
N GLN A 378 13.15 15.11 1.05
CA GLN A 378 12.27 14.48 2.04
C GLN A 378 10.91 14.08 1.43
N ALA A 379 10.17 13.24 2.14
CA ALA A 379 8.81 12.83 1.79
C ALA A 379 7.88 14.04 1.52
N GLY A 380 7.00 13.92 0.51
CA GLY A 380 6.07 14.98 0.11
C GLY A 380 6.69 16.14 -0.70
N LEU A 381 7.98 16.03 -1.04
CA LEU A 381 8.69 17.01 -1.87
C LEU A 381 9.12 16.38 -3.20
N LEU A 382 9.05 17.17 -4.28
CA LEU A 382 9.59 16.84 -5.59
C LEU A 382 10.87 17.63 -5.84
N CYS A 383 11.88 16.96 -6.42
CA CYS A 383 13.08 17.65 -6.89
C CYS A 383 12.79 18.27 -8.26
N ALA A 384 12.55 19.58 -8.29
CA ALA A 384 12.14 20.31 -9.49
C ALA A 384 12.86 21.67 -9.57
N GLY A 385 13.12 22.16 -10.77
CA GLY A 385 13.82 23.43 -10.98
C GLY A 385 14.21 23.69 -12.43
N GLY A 386 14.84 24.85 -12.67
CA GLY A 386 15.23 25.33 -13.99
C GLY A 386 16.59 24.82 -14.49
N VAL A 387 17.11 25.43 -15.55
CA VAL A 387 18.30 24.98 -16.32
C VAL A 387 19.63 24.90 -15.54
N SER A 388 19.71 25.43 -14.31
CA SER A 388 20.96 25.53 -13.55
C SER A 388 20.92 25.00 -12.11
N SER A 389 19.73 24.72 -11.56
CA SER A 389 19.60 24.19 -10.20
C SER A 389 18.22 23.59 -9.98
N TYR A 390 18.19 22.40 -9.36
CA TYR A 390 16.97 21.77 -8.86
C TYR A 390 16.85 22.01 -7.36
N THR A 391 15.63 22.23 -6.90
CA THR A 391 15.31 22.45 -5.50
C THR A 391 14.14 21.58 -5.08
N CYS A 392 14.07 21.26 -3.79
CA CYS A 392 12.95 20.50 -3.24
C CYS A 392 11.72 21.39 -3.07
N LEU A 393 10.69 21.15 -3.88
CA LEU A 393 9.43 21.88 -3.85
C LEU A 393 8.32 20.98 -3.33
N LYS A 394 7.35 21.55 -2.61
CA LYS A 394 6.20 20.80 -2.10
C LYS A 394 5.28 20.40 -3.25
N LEU A 395 4.78 19.16 -3.23
CA LEU A 395 3.81 18.68 -4.21
C LEU A 395 2.38 19.16 -3.89
N CYS A 396 1.54 19.27 -4.92
CA CYS A 396 0.13 19.60 -4.82
C CYS A 396 -0.71 18.85 -5.87
N ASP A 397 -1.98 18.59 -5.56
CA ASP A 397 -2.93 17.93 -6.48
C ASP A 397 -3.73 18.98 -7.27
N THR A 398 -3.38 19.18 -8.54
CA THR A 398 -4.03 20.15 -9.43
C THR A 398 -5.50 19.83 -9.74
N SER A 399 -5.97 18.63 -9.42
CA SER A 399 -7.38 18.25 -9.62
C SER A 399 -8.30 18.73 -8.49
N LYS A 400 -7.74 19.20 -7.37
CA LYS A 400 -8.49 19.74 -6.24
C LYS A 400 -9.08 21.13 -6.54
N GLN A 401 -9.97 21.61 -5.66
CA GLN A 401 -10.58 22.93 -5.82
C GLN A 401 -9.50 24.03 -5.83
N ASN A 402 -9.75 25.12 -6.57
CA ASN A 402 -8.77 26.19 -6.82
C ASN A 402 -7.44 25.70 -7.42
N GLY A 403 -7.43 24.56 -8.13
CA GLY A 403 -6.24 24.05 -8.80
C GLY A 403 -5.19 23.47 -7.87
N GLY A 404 -5.54 23.07 -6.64
CA GLY A 404 -4.61 22.44 -5.70
C GLY A 404 -3.90 23.39 -4.74
N ASP A 405 -4.20 24.69 -4.79
CA ASP A 405 -3.59 25.72 -3.92
C ASP A 405 -3.76 25.43 -2.42
N GLU A 406 -4.78 24.66 -2.04
CA GLU A 406 -5.01 24.24 -0.64
C GLU A 406 -3.93 23.28 -0.09
N ASP A 407 -3.20 22.59 -0.96
CA ASP A 407 -2.06 21.75 -0.57
C ASP A 407 -0.80 22.59 -0.30
N CYS A 408 -0.79 23.84 -0.77
CA CYS A 408 0.35 24.74 -0.71
C CYS A 408 0.37 25.62 0.56
N PRO A 409 1.55 26.06 1.03
CA PRO A 409 1.64 27.05 2.10
C PRO A 409 0.95 28.37 1.71
N THR A 410 0.63 29.20 2.70
CA THR A 410 0.08 30.55 2.44
C THR A 410 1.02 31.36 1.54
N ASP A 411 0.45 32.04 0.54
CA ASP A 411 1.15 32.79 -0.52
C ASP A 411 1.89 31.93 -1.58
N TYR A 412 1.63 30.61 -1.60
CA TYR A 412 2.07 29.71 -2.67
C TYR A 412 0.87 29.25 -3.49
N SER A 413 1.08 29.05 -4.79
CA SER A 413 0.10 28.46 -5.70
C SER A 413 0.64 27.18 -6.33
N CYS A 414 -0.27 26.29 -6.69
CA CYS A 414 0.01 25.00 -7.27
C CYS A 414 0.19 25.12 -8.79
N PHE A 415 1.39 24.78 -9.27
CA PHE A 415 1.73 24.82 -10.69
C PHE A 415 1.88 23.41 -11.25
N GLY A 416 1.09 23.09 -12.28
CA GLY A 416 1.20 21.81 -12.99
C GLY A 416 2.58 21.60 -13.60
N ILE A 417 3.04 20.35 -13.58
CA ILE A 417 4.34 19.96 -14.15
C ILE A 417 4.14 19.52 -15.59
N THR A 418 4.97 20.00 -16.52
CA THR A 418 4.82 19.63 -17.93
C THR A 418 5.06 18.14 -18.13
N GLY A 419 4.10 17.45 -18.75
CA GLY A 419 4.18 16.01 -19.00
C GLY A 419 3.73 15.14 -17.81
N ILE A 420 3.24 15.75 -16.74
CA ILE A 420 2.62 15.07 -15.60
C ILE A 420 1.17 15.54 -15.53
N GLU A 421 0.23 14.60 -15.57
CA GLU A 421 -1.18 14.86 -15.40
C GLU A 421 -1.51 14.86 -13.90
N ARG A 422 -2.41 15.75 -13.47
CA ARG A 422 -2.93 15.85 -12.10
C ARG A 422 -1.99 16.40 -11.02
N TRP A 423 -0.67 16.31 -11.15
CA TRP A 423 0.25 16.77 -10.09
C TRP A 423 0.97 18.07 -10.44
N GLY A 424 1.22 18.88 -9.40
CA GLY A 424 1.92 20.14 -9.49
C GLY A 424 2.94 20.33 -8.36
N VAL A 425 3.66 21.44 -8.41
CA VAL A 425 4.53 21.92 -7.33
C VAL A 425 4.04 23.27 -6.81
N CYS A 426 4.17 23.46 -5.50
CA CYS A 426 3.89 24.72 -4.84
C CYS A 426 5.04 25.70 -5.11
N ASP A 427 4.73 26.79 -5.79
CA ASP A 427 5.67 27.88 -6.03
C ASP A 427 5.17 29.19 -5.39
N TYR A 428 6.11 30.02 -4.97
CA TYR A 428 5.82 31.24 -4.23
C TYR A 428 5.24 32.29 -5.17
N THR A 429 4.00 32.72 -4.93
CA THR A 429 3.32 33.74 -5.71
C THR A 429 2.64 34.75 -4.79
N PRO A 430 3.39 35.68 -4.19
CA PRO A 430 2.80 36.67 -3.32
C PRO A 430 1.79 37.53 -4.09
N THR A 431 0.76 38.01 -3.39
CA THR A 431 -0.09 39.07 -3.93
C THR A 431 0.74 40.31 -4.20
N CYS A 432 0.46 40.99 -5.29
CA CYS A 432 1.19 42.19 -5.69
C CYS A 432 0.23 43.32 -6.04
N ASP A 433 0.71 44.56 -5.94
CA ASP A 433 0.01 45.72 -6.51
C ASP A 433 0.48 45.91 -7.95
N ILE A 434 -0.42 45.70 -8.91
CA ILE A 434 -0.08 45.79 -10.34
C ILE A 434 0.39 47.19 -10.76
N THR A 435 0.08 48.23 -9.98
CA THR A 435 0.54 49.59 -10.24
C THR A 435 1.92 49.90 -9.66
N ASP A 436 2.45 49.06 -8.77
CA ASP A 436 3.81 49.16 -8.26
C ASP A 436 4.76 48.31 -9.12
N SER A 437 5.63 48.99 -9.88
CA SER A 437 6.62 48.36 -10.75
C SER A 437 7.63 47.49 -9.99
N ASN A 438 7.74 47.66 -8.67
CA ASN A 438 8.61 46.88 -7.79
C ASN A 438 7.84 45.87 -6.94
N ALA A 439 6.54 45.64 -7.17
CA ALA A 439 5.72 44.77 -6.33
C ALA A 439 6.24 43.32 -6.22
N CYS A 440 7.08 42.88 -7.15
CA CYS A 440 7.72 41.57 -7.18
C CYS A 440 9.25 41.64 -7.10
N ALA A 441 9.83 42.76 -6.66
CA ALA A 441 11.27 43.02 -6.68
C ALA A 441 12.08 42.12 -5.73
N ASP A 442 11.44 41.50 -4.75
CA ASP A 442 12.07 40.54 -3.84
C ASP A 442 12.31 39.16 -4.50
N THR A 443 11.85 38.97 -5.75
CA THR A 443 12.00 37.70 -6.49
C THR A 443 12.48 37.98 -7.91
N ASP A 444 13.76 37.73 -8.16
CA ASP A 444 14.39 37.95 -9.49
C ASP A 444 13.63 37.16 -10.58
N GLY A 445 13.17 37.87 -11.62
CA GLY A 445 12.46 37.25 -12.76
C GLY A 445 10.96 37.03 -12.53
N TYR A 446 10.31 37.84 -11.68
CA TYR A 446 8.86 37.81 -11.49
C TYR A 446 8.21 39.14 -11.90
N ALA A 447 7.01 39.08 -12.49
CA ALA A 447 6.18 40.24 -12.78
C ALA A 447 4.80 40.10 -12.12
N CYS A 448 4.25 41.24 -11.70
CA CYS A 448 2.88 41.29 -11.19
C CYS A 448 1.89 41.19 -12.33
N VAL A 449 1.06 40.15 -12.34
CA VAL A 449 0.05 39.91 -13.38
C VAL A 449 -1.30 39.60 -12.75
N PRO A 450 -2.42 39.89 -13.44
CA PRO A 450 -3.74 39.49 -12.96
C PRO A 450 -3.86 37.96 -12.99
N TRP A 451 -4.33 37.40 -11.90
CA TRP A 451 -4.46 35.96 -11.69
C TRP A 451 -5.76 35.40 -12.28
N GLN A 452 -6.82 36.21 -12.22
CA GLN A 452 -8.16 35.83 -12.66
C GLN A 452 -8.62 36.71 -13.82
N GLN A 453 -9.53 36.18 -14.64
CA GLN A 453 -10.07 36.90 -15.79
C GLN A 453 -10.88 38.14 -15.38
N ASP A 454 -11.36 38.21 -14.14
CA ASP A 454 -12.05 39.38 -13.60
C ASP A 454 -11.09 40.42 -12.99
N CYS A 455 -9.79 40.13 -12.96
CA CYS A 455 -8.74 40.97 -12.38
C CYS A 455 -9.06 41.42 -10.93
N SER A 456 -9.74 40.55 -10.17
CA SER A 456 -9.99 40.73 -8.73
C SER A 456 -8.74 40.52 -7.88
N GLU A 457 -7.73 39.81 -8.42
CA GLU A 457 -6.53 39.39 -7.73
C GLU A 457 -5.30 39.45 -8.65
N TYR A 458 -4.15 39.82 -8.07
CA TYR A 458 -2.87 39.96 -8.77
C TYR A 458 -1.80 39.19 -8.01
N ARG A 459 -0.93 38.50 -8.76
CA ARG A 459 0.11 37.60 -8.22
C ARG A 459 1.44 37.87 -8.91
N CYS A 460 2.53 37.72 -8.18
CA CYS A 460 3.86 37.65 -8.77
C CYS A 460 4.03 36.31 -9.47
N ILE A 461 4.28 36.32 -10.78
CA ILE A 461 4.52 35.10 -11.58
C ILE A 461 5.85 35.25 -12.31
N PHE A 462 6.56 34.12 -12.47
CA PHE A 462 7.78 34.08 -13.27
C PHE A 462 7.54 34.67 -14.66
N ASN A 463 8.41 35.58 -15.07
CA ASN A 463 8.27 36.31 -16.31
C ASN A 463 9.44 36.06 -17.28
N SER A 464 9.21 36.38 -18.55
CA SER A 464 10.33 36.58 -19.47
C SER A 464 10.75 38.05 -19.51
N ASN A 465 12.03 38.29 -19.77
CA ASN A 465 12.63 39.63 -19.75
C ASN A 465 12.36 40.47 -21.02
N ALA A 466 11.22 40.28 -21.69
CA ALA A 466 10.87 41.05 -22.90
C ALA A 466 10.56 42.52 -22.54
N GLN A 467 11.12 43.44 -23.31
CA GLN A 467 11.10 44.88 -23.02
C GLN A 467 9.86 45.55 -23.63
N ALA A 468 9.60 46.80 -23.25
CA ALA A 468 8.48 47.56 -23.77
C ALA A 468 8.51 47.64 -25.32
N GLY A 469 7.40 47.26 -25.96
CA GLY A 469 7.26 47.19 -27.41
C GLY A 469 7.65 45.84 -28.04
N ASP A 470 8.29 44.94 -27.30
CA ASP A 470 8.55 43.58 -27.79
C ASP A 470 7.25 42.80 -27.95
N SER A 471 7.23 41.86 -28.91
CA SER A 471 6.11 40.94 -29.09
C SER A 471 6.04 39.96 -27.93
N CYS A 472 4.82 39.69 -27.47
CA CYS A 472 4.56 38.77 -26.37
C CYS A 472 3.40 37.83 -26.74
N GLN A 473 3.34 36.65 -26.12
CA GLN A 473 2.25 35.69 -26.33
C GLN A 473 1.41 35.47 -25.08
N TYR A 474 2.03 35.58 -23.90
CA TYR A 474 1.38 35.31 -22.63
C TYR A 474 1.52 36.51 -21.70
N ILE A 475 0.62 36.61 -20.73
CA ILE A 475 0.54 37.75 -19.81
C ILE A 475 1.84 37.98 -19.02
N ASN A 476 2.56 36.90 -18.70
CA ASN A 476 3.85 36.90 -18.02
C ASN A 476 5.05 36.96 -18.98
N SER A 477 4.86 37.23 -20.27
CA SER A 477 5.98 37.28 -21.22
C SER A 477 6.85 38.55 -21.09
N CYS A 478 6.45 39.51 -20.27
CA CYS A 478 7.05 40.84 -20.25
C CYS A 478 7.84 41.11 -18.97
N ALA A 479 8.86 41.97 -19.05
CA ALA A 479 9.69 42.39 -17.94
C ALA A 479 8.86 43.03 -16.80
N PRO A 480 9.37 43.11 -15.56
CA PRO A 480 8.60 43.65 -14.43
C PRO A 480 8.10 45.08 -14.72
N GLY A 481 6.85 45.35 -14.38
CA GLY A 481 6.16 46.62 -14.69
C GLY A 481 5.54 46.70 -16.09
N LEU A 482 5.66 45.64 -16.90
CA LEU A 482 5.04 45.53 -18.22
C LEU A 482 4.00 44.41 -18.26
N ILE A 483 2.98 44.57 -19.10
CA ILE A 483 1.96 43.56 -19.34
C ILE A 483 1.78 43.30 -20.83
N CYS A 484 1.54 42.03 -21.20
CA CYS A 484 1.32 41.67 -22.59
C CYS A 484 -0.08 42.02 -23.04
N GLU A 485 -0.24 42.90 -24.03
CA GLU A 485 -1.55 43.36 -24.45
C GLU A 485 -1.66 43.63 -25.97
N GLY A 486 -2.72 43.10 -26.59
CA GLY A 486 -3.13 43.41 -27.97
C GLY A 486 -3.94 42.29 -28.63
N ASP A 487 -4.92 42.65 -29.47
CA ASP A 487 -5.87 41.70 -30.09
C ASP A 487 -5.33 41.01 -31.36
N GLN A 488 -4.29 41.55 -32.01
CA GLN A 488 -3.68 40.98 -33.24
C GLN A 488 -2.14 41.04 -33.29
N SER A 489 -1.52 41.83 -32.41
CA SER A 489 -0.08 41.87 -32.18
C SER A 489 0.15 42.25 -30.72
N SER A 490 0.13 41.28 -29.83
CA SER A 490 0.32 41.54 -28.41
C SER A 490 1.76 42.00 -28.18
N THR A 491 1.92 43.16 -27.57
CA THR A 491 3.23 43.70 -27.20
C THR A 491 3.28 44.04 -25.72
N CYS A 492 4.48 44.04 -25.16
CA CYS A 492 4.69 44.43 -23.78
C CYS A 492 4.47 45.94 -23.61
N LYS A 493 3.54 46.33 -22.73
CA LYS A 493 3.18 47.73 -22.45
C LYS A 493 3.29 48.04 -20.97
N GLU A 494 3.66 49.28 -20.66
CA GLU A 494 3.76 49.75 -19.27
C GLU A 494 2.38 49.85 -18.63
N VAL A 495 2.29 49.37 -17.39
CA VAL A 495 1.13 49.54 -16.53
C VAL A 495 1.13 50.96 -15.96
N CYS A 496 -0.05 51.56 -15.82
CA CYS A 496 -0.22 52.93 -15.32
C CYS A 496 -1.41 53.06 -14.37
N ASP A 497 -1.30 54.03 -13.45
CA ASP A 497 -2.40 54.48 -12.61
C ASP A 497 -3.22 55.59 -13.34
N PRO A 498 -4.53 55.38 -13.60
CA PRO A 498 -5.40 56.35 -14.26
C PRO A 498 -5.53 57.68 -13.49
N THR A 499 -5.29 57.67 -12.18
CA THR A 499 -5.43 58.83 -11.29
C THR A 499 -4.15 59.68 -11.20
N ASN A 500 -3.00 59.10 -11.51
CA ASN A 500 -1.67 59.74 -11.41
C ASN A 500 -0.82 59.52 -12.67
N ALA A 501 -1.47 59.55 -13.84
CA ALA A 501 -0.87 59.10 -15.10
C ALA A 501 0.36 59.91 -15.54
N SER A 502 1.54 59.29 -15.45
CA SER A 502 2.76 59.71 -16.15
C SER A 502 3.23 58.61 -17.10
N CYS A 503 2.53 58.46 -18.23
CA CYS A 503 2.96 57.53 -19.28
C CYS A 503 4.09 58.15 -20.12
N PRO A 504 5.12 57.37 -20.52
CA PRO A 504 6.22 57.87 -21.34
C PRO A 504 5.77 58.34 -22.73
N GLY A 505 6.51 59.30 -23.28
CA GLY A 505 6.31 59.72 -24.67
C GLY A 505 5.01 60.46 -24.98
N GLY A 506 4.26 60.90 -23.96
CA GLY A 506 3.00 61.62 -24.13
C GLY A 506 1.80 60.73 -24.45
N THR A 507 1.93 59.42 -24.18
CA THR A 507 0.83 58.45 -24.28
C THR A 507 -0.17 58.62 -23.14
N SER A 508 -1.34 58.00 -23.27
CA SER A 508 -2.43 58.10 -22.30
C SER A 508 -2.63 56.78 -21.57
N CYS A 509 -2.97 56.84 -20.29
CA CYS A 509 -3.35 55.66 -19.54
C CYS A 509 -4.74 55.22 -19.98
N GLN A 510 -4.82 54.08 -20.66
CA GLN A 510 -6.07 53.53 -21.20
C GLN A 510 -6.37 52.18 -20.57
N ALA A 511 -7.64 51.79 -20.56
CA ALA A 511 -8.02 50.52 -19.99
C ALA A 511 -7.40 49.33 -20.76
N PRO A 512 -7.04 48.23 -20.06
CA PRO A 512 -6.50 47.04 -20.68
C PRO A 512 -7.59 46.33 -21.49
N ALA A 513 -7.38 46.17 -22.79
CA ALA A 513 -8.34 45.57 -23.70
C ALA A 513 -8.17 44.05 -23.73
N GLY A 514 -9.27 43.31 -23.53
CA GLY A 514 -9.30 41.85 -23.64
C GLY A 514 -8.60 41.08 -22.52
N LEU A 515 -7.97 41.78 -21.57
CA LEU A 515 -7.23 41.17 -20.46
C LEU A 515 -8.11 40.84 -19.24
N CYS A 516 -9.08 41.71 -18.96
CA CYS A 516 -9.94 41.65 -17.79
C CYS A 516 -11.41 41.84 -18.19
N ASP A 517 -12.32 41.06 -17.61
CA ASP A 517 -13.76 41.22 -17.71
C ASP A 517 -14.43 41.01 -16.32
N PRO A 518 -14.90 42.09 -15.65
CA PRO A 518 -15.03 43.45 -16.15
C PRO A 518 -13.71 44.21 -16.23
N VAL A 519 -13.66 45.22 -17.09
CA VAL A 519 -12.48 46.07 -17.27
C VAL A 519 -12.18 46.86 -15.98
N PRO A 520 -10.95 46.77 -15.43
CA PRO A 520 -10.59 47.41 -14.17
C PRO A 520 -10.57 48.93 -14.31
N THR A 521 -10.98 49.64 -13.26
CA THR A 521 -10.89 51.11 -13.17
C THR A 521 -9.68 51.59 -12.38
N ALA A 522 -8.99 50.67 -11.68
CA ALA A 522 -7.89 50.97 -10.77
C ALA A 522 -6.53 51.09 -11.47
N TRP A 523 -6.37 50.50 -12.65
CA TRP A 523 -5.13 50.53 -13.43
C TRP A 523 -5.42 50.52 -14.94
N GLY A 524 -4.42 50.87 -15.74
CA GLY A 524 -4.46 50.86 -17.20
C GLY A 524 -3.12 50.49 -17.81
N VAL A 525 -3.03 50.60 -19.13
CA VAL A 525 -1.80 50.47 -19.91
C VAL A 525 -1.53 51.74 -20.70
N CYS A 526 -0.26 52.10 -20.85
CA CYS A 526 0.13 53.26 -21.64
C CYS A 526 -0.01 52.98 -23.15
N LYS A 527 -0.86 53.77 -23.83
CA LYS A 527 -1.15 53.67 -25.26
C LYS A 527 -1.15 55.02 -25.97
#